data_AF-A0A2P5BKU7-F1
#
_entry.id   AF-A0A2P5BKU7-F1
#
_cell.length_a   1.000
_cell.length_b   1.000
_cell.length_c   1.000
_cell.angle_alpha   90.00
_cell.angle_beta   90.00
_cell.angle_gamma   90.00
#
_symmetry.space_group_name_H-M   'P 1'
#
loop_
_entity.id
_entity.type
_entity.pdbx_description
1 polymer ?
#
loop_
_entity_poly.entity_id
_entity_poly.type
_entity_poly.pdbx_seq_one_letter_code
_entity_poly.pdbx_strand_id
1 'polypeptide(L)'
;MADLGRPFSSTKKLLGVLLLLCVLISSSFVVVRSNTEDFLEPECLKVTKYEFTNSVNTIVDVIRQVVSTLSQFGNFFGDFRVTNAVSDCLDLLDSSAEELSWTVSATQNPKGKHNSTGNLSSDLRTWLSAALINQDTCSDGFEGTNSIVKGLVTGGLNQITSMVQELLTQVSPITDLKPKSSSGGNKAHFPPWFKPKDRKLIETNGVAADAVVAADGTGKFTKIMDAVSAAPEYSMKRYVIYVKKGTYYENVEIKKKKWNIMMIGDGIDATIISGNRSVVDGWTTFRSATFAVSGRGFIARDITFENTAGPEKHQAVALRSDSDLSVFYRCRFRGFQDTLYTHTMRQFFRECHISGTVDFIFGDATAVFQNCQIRAKRGLPNQKNTITAQGRKDPNEPTGFAIQFSNITADSDLVGLVNSTETYLGRPWKLYSRTVIMQSFISDVVRPKGWLEWNADFALDTLFYGEFMNYGPGAGQGSRVKWPGYHPFNDSSLVYNYTVAQFIEGNLWLPSTGVKYTAGLEA
;
A
#
# COMPACT_ATOMS: atom_id res chain seq x y z
N MET A 1 -36.12 79.80 36.72
CA MET A 1 -36.21 79.36 38.11
C MET A 1 -37.64 78.89 38.31
N ALA A 2 -37.86 77.57 38.48
CA ALA A 2 -39.15 76.89 38.74
C ALA A 2 -40.25 77.09 37.65
N ASP A 3 -41.29 76.28 37.46
CA ASP A 3 -41.79 75.05 38.08
C ASP A 3 -42.77 74.36 37.09
N LEU A 4 -43.13 73.12 37.41
CA LEU A 4 -44.08 72.20 36.77
C LEU A 4 -45.48 72.74 36.46
N GLY A 5 -46.08 72.18 35.41
CA GLY A 5 -47.53 72.22 35.13
C GLY A 5 -48.01 71.02 34.29
N ARG A 6 -48.67 70.05 34.94
CA ARG A 6 -49.67 69.10 34.33
C ARG A 6 -51.02 69.86 34.12
N PRO A 7 -52.20 69.27 33.80
CA PRO A 7 -52.63 67.89 33.42
C PRO A 7 -53.66 67.84 32.25
N PHE A 8 -54.21 66.65 31.93
CA PHE A 8 -55.64 66.28 31.70
C PHE A 8 -55.71 64.98 30.82
N SER A 9 -56.21 63.83 31.34
CA SER A 9 -57.63 63.34 31.32
C SER A 9 -57.93 62.53 30.05
N SER A 10 -58.67 61.41 29.97
CA SER A 10 -59.47 60.54 30.86
C SER A 10 -59.88 59.33 29.96
N THR A 11 -59.98 58.08 30.42
CA THR A 11 -61.25 57.51 30.92
C THR A 11 -61.06 56.07 31.42
N LYS A 12 -61.83 55.73 32.46
CA LYS A 12 -61.88 54.48 33.24
C LYS A 12 -63.16 53.67 32.91
N LYS A 13 -63.12 52.34 33.18
CA LYS A 13 -64.09 51.50 33.95
C LYS A 13 -63.78 50.02 33.64
N LEU A 14 -63.28 49.16 34.54
CA LEU A 14 -63.78 48.60 35.81
C LEU A 14 -64.98 47.65 35.65
N LEU A 15 -64.74 46.32 35.67
CA LEU A 15 -65.45 45.32 36.51
C LEU A 15 -64.95 43.89 36.25
N GLY A 16 -64.77 43.07 37.31
CA GLY A 16 -64.73 41.61 37.18
C GLY A 16 -63.63 40.88 37.98
N VAL A 17 -63.67 40.96 39.30
CA VAL A 17 -62.99 40.00 40.20
C VAL A 17 -63.90 38.78 40.34
N LEU A 18 -63.40 37.57 40.06
CA LEU A 18 -63.37 36.41 40.96
C LEU A 18 -63.06 35.11 40.20
N LEU A 19 -61.92 34.51 40.59
CA LEU A 19 -61.56 33.09 40.62
C LEU A 19 -62.31 32.10 39.71
N LEU A 20 -61.56 31.37 38.87
CA LEU A 20 -61.41 29.93 39.09
C LEU A 20 -60.14 29.39 38.41
N LEU A 21 -59.59 28.36 39.05
CA LEU A 21 -58.33 27.69 38.78
C LEU A 21 -58.15 27.17 37.34
N CYS A 22 -56.86 27.01 37.03
CA CYS A 22 -56.23 26.08 36.08
C CYS A 22 -55.77 26.67 34.74
N VAL A 23 -54.50 26.35 34.46
CA VAL A 23 -53.81 26.31 33.16
C VAL A 23 -52.95 27.56 32.84
N LEU A 24 -51.62 27.32 32.90
CA LEU A 24 -50.49 28.04 32.27
C LEU A 24 -49.70 29.05 33.11
N ILE A 25 -48.76 28.54 33.91
CA ILE A 25 -47.43 29.13 34.02
C ILE A 25 -46.41 27.99 33.98
N SER A 26 -45.85 27.71 32.79
CA SER A 26 -44.61 26.97 32.63
C SER A 26 -43.52 27.95 32.18
N SER A 27 -42.71 28.36 33.15
CA SER A 27 -41.40 28.96 32.94
C SER A 27 -40.54 28.00 32.12
N SER A 28 -40.45 28.26 30.82
CA SER A 28 -39.50 27.55 29.95
C SER A 28 -38.15 28.24 30.08
N PHE A 29 -37.26 27.59 30.82
CA PHE A 29 -35.83 27.82 30.78
C PHE A 29 -35.37 27.94 29.32
N VAL A 30 -34.66 29.02 29.00
CA VAL A 30 -33.90 29.13 27.76
C VAL A 30 -32.77 28.11 27.85
N VAL A 31 -33.01 26.91 27.34
CA VAL A 31 -31.94 25.97 27.03
C VAL A 31 -31.22 26.54 25.82
N VAL A 32 -30.05 27.13 26.07
CA VAL A 32 -29.04 27.32 25.04
C VAL A 32 -28.68 25.91 24.55
N ARG A 33 -29.24 25.50 23.41
CA ARG A 33 -28.75 24.34 22.67
C ARG A 33 -27.32 24.65 22.26
N SER A 34 -26.35 24.09 22.99
CA SER A 34 -25.03 23.91 22.40
C SER A 34 -25.20 22.98 21.21
N ASN A 35 -24.62 23.35 20.07
CA ASN A 35 -24.49 22.45 18.94
C ASN A 35 -23.58 21.29 19.36
N THR A 36 -24.17 20.20 19.84
CA THR A 36 -23.51 18.91 20.06
C THR A 36 -23.32 18.19 18.71
N GLU A 37 -22.51 18.77 17.82
CA GLU A 37 -22.04 18.08 16.60
C GLU A 37 -20.54 17.72 16.62
N ASP A 38 -19.81 17.98 17.71
CA ASP A 38 -18.34 17.81 17.78
C ASP A 38 -17.81 16.63 18.63
N PHE A 39 -18.69 15.73 19.12
CA PHE A 39 -18.28 14.62 20.01
C PHE A 39 -18.59 13.21 19.52
N LEU A 40 -18.88 13.02 18.22
CA LEU A 40 -18.91 11.65 17.69
C LEU A 40 -17.46 11.17 17.53
N GLU A 41 -17.07 10.23 18.39
CA GLU A 41 -15.85 9.44 18.21
C GLU A 41 -15.88 8.80 16.81
N PRO A 42 -14.72 8.63 16.14
CA PRO A 42 -14.74 7.95 14.85
C PRO A 42 -15.20 6.52 15.13
N GLU A 43 -16.28 6.10 14.50
CA GLU A 43 -16.93 4.79 14.70
C GLU A 43 -15.97 3.59 14.58
N CYS A 44 -14.78 3.80 14.01
CA CYS A 44 -13.73 2.81 13.86
C CYS A 44 -12.72 2.68 15.01
N LEU A 45 -12.64 3.60 15.98
CA LEU A 45 -11.70 3.47 17.10
C LEU A 45 -12.36 2.76 18.28
N LYS A 46 -11.61 1.86 18.93
CA LYS A 46 -12.03 1.16 20.15
C LYS A 46 -11.67 1.91 21.44
N VAL A 47 -10.93 3.00 21.30
CA VAL A 47 -10.48 3.89 22.37
C VAL A 47 -10.79 5.34 21.99
N THR A 48 -10.67 6.26 22.95
CA THR A 48 -10.93 7.67 22.68
C THR A 48 -9.94 8.27 21.67
N LYS A 49 -10.35 9.29 20.90
CA LYS A 49 -9.45 10.00 19.96
C LYS A 49 -8.20 10.53 20.66
N TYR A 50 -8.36 11.01 21.90
CA TYR A 50 -7.28 11.56 22.70
C TYR A 50 -6.25 10.49 23.08
N GLU A 51 -6.72 9.36 23.61
CA GLU A 51 -5.88 8.22 23.98
C GLU A 51 -5.12 7.65 22.79
N PHE A 52 -5.80 7.46 21.66
CA PHE A 52 -5.20 6.99 20.41
C PHE A 52 -4.11 7.96 19.92
N THR A 53 -4.43 9.25 19.83
CA THR A 53 -3.49 10.29 19.36
C THR A 53 -2.29 10.43 20.29
N ASN A 54 -2.49 10.34 21.61
CA ASN A 54 -1.40 10.40 22.58
C ASN A 54 -0.44 9.20 22.44
N SER A 55 -1.00 8.01 22.22
CA SER A 55 -0.22 6.80 21.95
C SER A 55 0.61 6.93 20.68
N VAL A 56 0.00 7.44 19.59
CA VAL A 56 0.71 7.74 18.33
C VAL A 56 1.85 8.73 18.55
N ASN A 57 1.62 9.84 19.27
CA ASN A 57 2.66 10.84 19.53
C ASN A 57 3.83 10.26 20.34
N THR A 58 3.55 9.37 21.30
CA THR A 58 4.59 8.68 22.08
C THR A 58 5.49 7.85 21.16
N ILE A 59 4.91 7.15 20.16
CA ILE A 59 5.69 6.39 19.18
C ILE A 59 6.59 7.30 18.35
N VAL A 60 6.05 8.44 17.90
CA VAL A 60 6.83 9.44 17.14
C VAL A 60 8.03 9.94 17.96
N ASP A 61 7.88 10.12 19.27
CA ASP A 61 8.99 10.52 20.14
C ASP A 61 10.05 9.41 20.27
N VAL A 62 9.66 8.14 20.37
CA VAL A 62 10.61 7.01 20.35
C VAL A 62 11.33 6.95 18.99
N ILE A 63 10.62 7.13 17.87
CA ILE A 63 11.22 7.21 16.53
C ILE A 63 12.31 8.30 16.49
N ARG A 64 12.01 9.50 17.00
CA ARG A 64 12.98 10.60 17.04
C ARG A 64 14.24 10.25 17.85
N GLN A 65 14.08 9.52 18.95
CA GLN A 65 15.23 9.03 19.75
C GLN A 65 16.09 8.07 18.94
N VAL A 66 15.49 7.07 18.27
CA VAL A 66 16.21 6.10 17.43
C VAL A 66 16.91 6.79 16.26
N VAL A 67 16.25 7.73 15.59
CA VAL A 67 16.83 8.54 14.51
C VAL A 67 18.03 9.35 15.00
N SER A 68 17.94 9.94 16.19
CA SER A 68 19.05 10.67 16.82
C SER A 68 20.26 9.76 17.05
N THR A 69 20.04 8.54 17.54
CA THR A 69 21.10 7.53 17.70
C THR A 69 21.71 7.13 16.36
N LEU A 70 20.90 6.81 15.35
CA LEU A 70 21.38 6.41 14.02
C LEU A 70 22.16 7.49 13.30
N SER A 71 21.75 8.75 13.46
CA SER A 71 22.40 9.89 12.81
C SER A 71 23.87 10.05 13.23
N GLN A 72 24.25 9.57 14.41
CA GLN A 72 25.65 9.53 14.86
C GLN A 72 26.52 8.59 14.01
N PHE A 73 25.90 7.63 13.33
CA PHE A 73 26.56 6.63 12.47
C PHE A 73 26.37 6.89 10.98
N GLY A 74 25.68 7.98 10.60
CA GLY A 74 25.47 8.34 9.19
C GLY A 74 26.76 8.56 8.40
N ASN A 75 27.86 8.89 9.10
CA ASN A 75 29.21 9.05 8.55
C ASN A 75 30.15 7.88 8.91
N PHE A 76 29.64 6.69 9.23
CA PHE A 76 30.50 5.56 9.58
C PHE A 76 31.33 5.11 8.35
N PHE A 77 32.55 5.62 8.27
CA PHE A 77 33.51 5.33 7.20
C PHE A 77 34.05 3.91 7.37
N GLY A 78 33.61 2.96 6.52
CA GLY A 78 34.35 1.69 6.37
C GLY A 78 33.56 0.51 5.78
N ASP A 79 32.26 0.42 6.03
CA ASP A 79 31.45 -0.71 5.57
C ASP A 79 30.27 -0.22 4.73
N PHE A 80 30.37 -0.43 3.41
CA PHE A 80 29.37 -0.01 2.43
C PHE A 80 27.98 -0.59 2.72
N ARG A 81 27.90 -1.84 3.19
CA ARG A 81 26.63 -2.49 3.51
C ARG A 81 26.00 -1.86 4.76
N VAL A 82 26.81 -1.59 5.79
CA VAL A 82 26.34 -0.92 7.01
C VAL A 82 25.90 0.52 6.72
N THR A 83 26.63 1.27 5.89
CA THR A 83 26.23 2.63 5.50
C THR A 83 24.86 2.63 4.80
N ASN A 84 24.63 1.70 3.88
CA ASN A 84 23.33 1.56 3.22
C ASN A 84 22.22 1.18 4.22
N ALA A 85 22.49 0.26 5.15
CA ALA A 85 21.53 -0.14 6.19
C ALA A 85 21.15 1.02 7.14
N VAL A 86 22.13 1.87 7.53
CA VAL A 86 21.86 3.08 8.32
C VAL A 86 21.00 4.06 7.52
N SER A 87 21.35 4.31 6.26
CA SER A 87 20.58 5.20 5.39
C SER A 87 19.16 4.68 5.17
N ASP A 88 18.97 3.38 4.98
CA ASP A 88 17.63 2.74 4.92
C ASP A 88 16.84 3.02 6.18
N CYS A 89 17.44 2.74 7.33
CA CYS A 89 16.72 2.88 8.58
C CYS A 89 16.30 4.33 8.83
N LEU A 90 17.14 5.31 8.50
CA LEU A 90 16.78 6.73 8.60
C LEU A 90 15.60 7.10 7.69
N ASP A 91 15.62 6.68 6.42
CA ASP A 91 14.53 6.94 5.47
C ASP A 91 13.22 6.24 5.88
N LEU A 92 13.31 5.01 6.39
CA LEU A 92 12.17 4.20 6.86
C LEU A 92 11.55 4.76 8.14
N LEU A 93 12.37 5.20 9.10
CA LEU A 93 11.90 5.85 10.33
C LEU A 93 11.27 7.21 10.05
N ASP A 94 11.83 7.99 9.13
CA ASP A 94 11.21 9.25 8.67
C ASP A 94 9.88 9.00 7.94
N SER A 95 9.77 7.93 7.15
CA SER A 95 8.50 7.51 6.53
C SER A 95 7.46 7.11 7.59
N SER A 96 7.87 6.31 8.58
CA SER A 96 7.01 5.91 9.72
C SER A 96 6.48 7.10 10.50
N ALA A 97 7.32 8.10 10.77
CA ALA A 97 6.89 9.32 11.47
C ALA A 97 5.83 10.10 10.68
N GLU A 98 5.92 10.13 9.34
CA GLU A 98 4.95 10.79 8.48
C GLU A 98 3.62 10.02 8.40
N GLU A 99 3.66 8.69 8.30
CA GLU A 99 2.50 7.79 8.32
C GLU A 99 1.71 7.91 9.65
N LEU A 100 2.44 7.98 10.77
CA LEU A 100 1.86 8.26 12.08
C LEU A 100 1.28 9.67 12.17
N SER A 101 1.92 10.67 11.55
CA SER A 101 1.36 12.03 11.46
C SER A 101 0.07 12.09 10.64
N TRP A 102 -0.03 11.31 9.55
CA TRP A 102 -1.28 11.17 8.78
C TRP A 102 -2.37 10.50 9.62
N THR A 103 -2.01 9.47 10.38
CA THR A 103 -2.90 8.77 11.33
C THR A 103 -3.53 9.76 12.33
N VAL A 104 -2.73 10.63 12.95
CA VAL A 104 -3.23 11.71 13.82
C VAL A 104 -4.13 12.68 13.06
N SER A 105 -3.66 13.17 11.92
CA SER A 105 -4.35 14.19 11.12
C SER A 105 -5.72 13.71 10.63
N ALA A 106 -5.83 12.44 10.21
CA ALA A 106 -7.08 11.83 9.77
C ALA A 106 -8.04 11.56 10.94
N THR A 107 -7.50 11.17 12.10
CA THR A 107 -8.30 10.95 13.32
C THR A 107 -8.92 12.25 13.85
N GLN A 108 -8.14 13.34 13.84
CA GLN A 108 -8.58 14.66 14.30
C GLN A 108 -9.53 15.34 13.31
N ASN A 109 -9.28 15.17 12.00
CA ASN A 109 -10.13 15.73 10.95
C ASN A 109 -10.57 14.67 9.92
N PRO A 110 -11.52 13.78 10.27
CA PRO A 110 -11.96 12.70 9.37
C PRO A 110 -12.59 13.18 8.06
N LYS A 111 -13.11 14.41 8.03
CA LYS A 111 -13.71 15.04 6.84
C LYS A 111 -12.73 15.92 6.07
N GLY A 112 -11.43 15.83 6.38
CA GLY A 112 -10.38 16.55 5.68
C GLY A 112 -10.40 16.27 4.18
N LYS A 113 -10.28 17.31 3.35
CA LYS A 113 -10.53 17.21 1.90
C LYS A 113 -9.47 16.40 1.13
N HIS A 114 -8.35 16.00 1.76
CA HIS A 114 -7.19 15.40 1.10
C HIS A 114 -6.45 14.32 1.91
N ASN A 115 -6.89 14.02 3.13
CA ASN A 115 -6.16 13.15 4.05
C ASN A 115 -6.57 11.68 3.98
N SER A 116 -7.61 11.29 3.22
CA SER A 116 -8.19 9.94 3.30
C SER A 116 -8.74 9.45 1.95
N THR A 117 -8.87 8.13 1.79
CA THR A 117 -9.65 7.48 0.73
C THR A 117 -11.16 7.66 0.90
N GLY A 118 -11.60 8.19 2.04
CA GLY A 118 -13.00 8.24 2.46
C GLY A 118 -13.38 7.09 3.40
N ASN A 119 -12.48 6.12 3.64
CA ASN A 119 -12.62 5.08 4.65
C ASN A 119 -11.51 5.23 5.70
N LEU A 120 -11.84 5.88 6.82
CA LEU A 120 -10.88 6.17 7.89
C LEU A 120 -10.26 4.89 8.47
N SER A 121 -11.04 3.86 8.78
CA SER A 121 -10.52 2.58 9.32
C SER A 121 -9.46 1.97 8.40
N SER A 122 -9.76 1.88 7.10
CA SER A 122 -8.85 1.36 6.08
C SER A 122 -7.54 2.15 6.05
N ASP A 123 -7.63 3.48 6.01
CA ASP A 123 -6.45 4.35 5.93
C ASP A 123 -5.57 4.24 7.18
N LEU A 124 -6.16 4.31 8.38
CA LEU A 124 -5.40 4.20 9.64
C LEU A 124 -4.68 2.85 9.71
N ARG A 125 -5.36 1.74 9.40
CA ARG A 125 -4.74 0.40 9.41
C ARG A 125 -3.66 0.25 8.35
N THR A 126 -3.84 0.87 7.18
CA THR A 126 -2.84 0.85 6.10
C THR A 126 -1.56 1.57 6.54
N TRP A 127 -1.67 2.78 7.09
CA TRP A 127 -0.50 3.55 7.52
C TRP A 127 0.18 2.97 8.76
N LEU A 128 -0.58 2.44 9.72
CA LEU A 128 -0.02 1.77 10.89
C LEU A 128 0.73 0.48 10.50
N SER A 129 0.19 -0.31 9.57
CA SER A 129 0.89 -1.50 9.05
C SER A 129 2.15 -1.11 8.26
N ALA A 130 2.11 -0.05 7.44
CA ALA A 130 3.32 0.45 6.79
C ALA A 130 4.39 0.90 7.80
N ALA A 131 3.98 1.61 8.85
CA ALA A 131 4.89 2.01 9.93
C ALA A 131 5.54 0.76 10.53
N LEU A 132 4.77 -0.26 10.90
CA LEU A 132 5.27 -1.54 11.46
C LEU A 132 6.34 -2.19 10.56
N ILE A 133 6.07 -2.30 9.26
CA ILE A 133 6.96 -2.95 8.29
C ILE A 133 8.21 -2.11 7.99
N ASN A 134 8.13 -0.78 8.12
CA ASN A 134 9.30 0.09 8.02
C ASN A 134 10.35 -0.23 9.10
N GLN A 135 9.95 -0.53 10.35
CA GLN A 135 10.91 -0.94 11.38
C GLN A 135 11.51 -2.32 11.09
N ASP A 136 10.71 -3.25 10.59
CA ASP A 136 11.21 -4.57 10.22
C ASP A 136 12.26 -4.48 9.11
N THR A 137 11.96 -3.70 8.08
CA THR A 137 12.87 -3.48 6.95
C THR A 137 14.17 -2.79 7.39
N CYS A 138 14.08 -1.84 8.34
CA CYS A 138 15.26 -1.24 8.95
C CYS A 138 16.14 -2.32 9.62
N SER A 139 15.54 -3.20 10.42
CA SER A 139 16.24 -4.29 11.10
C SER A 139 16.87 -5.27 10.11
N ASP A 140 16.14 -5.66 9.07
CA ASP A 140 16.56 -6.58 8.00
C ASP A 140 17.76 -6.01 7.22
N GLY A 141 17.86 -4.68 7.06
CA GLY A 141 19.00 -4.02 6.44
C GLY A 141 20.36 -4.38 7.07
N PHE A 142 20.37 -4.59 8.39
CA PHE A 142 21.57 -4.95 9.16
C PHE A 142 21.84 -6.46 9.23
N GLU A 143 20.96 -7.32 8.71
CA GLU A 143 21.24 -8.75 8.65
C GLU A 143 22.48 -9.06 7.81
N GLY A 144 23.28 -10.03 8.26
CA GLY A 144 24.56 -10.36 7.65
C GLY A 144 25.70 -9.36 7.93
N THR A 145 25.44 -8.28 8.68
CA THR A 145 26.49 -7.33 9.12
C THR A 145 26.97 -7.66 10.53
N ASN A 146 28.26 -7.41 10.81
CA ASN A 146 28.84 -7.49 12.17
C ASN A 146 28.73 -6.16 12.93
N SER A 147 27.73 -5.35 12.62
CA SER A 147 27.65 -3.96 13.08
C SER A 147 27.12 -3.84 14.51
N ILE A 148 27.84 -3.09 15.35
CA ILE A 148 27.36 -2.69 16.68
C ILE A 148 26.08 -1.85 16.59
N VAL A 149 25.86 -1.16 15.46
CA VAL A 149 24.70 -0.29 15.24
C VAL A 149 23.40 -1.08 15.37
N LYS A 150 23.35 -2.33 14.86
CA LYS A 150 22.18 -3.20 15.00
C LYS A 150 21.78 -3.36 16.46
N GLY A 151 22.74 -3.69 17.33
CA GLY A 151 22.49 -3.86 18.77
C GLY A 151 21.99 -2.58 19.45
N LEU A 152 22.47 -1.42 19.03
CA LEU A 152 22.09 -0.13 19.60
C LEU A 152 20.67 0.29 19.26
N VAL A 153 20.16 -0.07 18.07
CA VAL A 153 18.84 0.37 17.60
C VAL A 153 17.74 -0.68 17.80
N THR A 154 18.11 -1.95 17.91
CA THR A 154 17.15 -3.07 18.05
C THR A 154 16.16 -2.85 19.20
N GLY A 155 16.62 -2.35 20.35
CA GLY A 155 15.73 -2.07 21.49
C GLY A 155 14.65 -1.03 21.16
N GLY A 156 15.03 0.08 20.54
CA GLY A 156 14.09 1.14 20.15
C GLY A 156 13.16 0.71 19.02
N LEU A 157 13.66 -0.03 18.02
CA LEU A 157 12.84 -0.57 16.95
C LEU A 157 11.80 -1.56 17.48
N ASN A 158 12.18 -2.47 18.37
CA ASN A 158 11.25 -3.41 19.01
C ASN A 158 10.19 -2.69 19.85
N GLN A 159 10.56 -1.61 20.55
CA GLN A 159 9.60 -0.80 21.28
C GLN A 159 8.58 -0.14 20.34
N ILE A 160 9.04 0.46 19.25
CA ILE A 160 8.16 1.05 18.22
C ILE A 160 7.24 -0.03 17.66
N THR A 161 7.77 -1.18 17.24
CA THR A 161 7.01 -2.32 16.71
C THR A 161 5.89 -2.73 17.67
N SER A 162 6.19 -2.99 18.95
CA SER A 162 5.18 -3.40 19.93
C SER A 162 4.07 -2.36 20.11
N MET A 163 4.43 -1.06 20.17
CA MET A 163 3.46 0.02 20.32
C MET A 163 2.58 0.20 19.07
N VAL A 164 3.13 0.03 17.87
CA VAL A 164 2.35 0.08 16.61
C VAL A 164 1.41 -1.11 16.51
N GLN A 165 1.84 -2.31 16.92
CA GLN A 165 0.97 -3.50 16.99
C GLN A 165 -0.20 -3.26 17.95
N GLU A 166 0.05 -2.67 19.12
CA GLU A 166 -1.00 -2.29 20.06
C GLU A 166 -1.99 -1.31 19.42
N LEU A 167 -1.52 -0.27 18.72
CA LEU A 167 -2.38 0.67 17.99
C LEU A 167 -3.24 0.00 16.91
N LEU A 168 -2.69 -0.97 16.19
CA LEU A 168 -3.46 -1.74 15.18
C LEU A 168 -4.66 -2.44 15.81
N THR A 169 -4.55 -2.93 17.05
CA THR A 169 -5.68 -3.56 17.75
C THR A 169 -6.77 -2.56 18.14
N GLN A 170 -6.42 -1.28 18.30
CA GLN A 170 -7.34 -0.20 18.68
C GLN A 170 -8.18 0.31 17.51
N VAL A 171 -7.81 0.00 16.26
CA VAL A 171 -8.59 0.32 15.07
C VAL A 171 -9.42 -0.90 14.66
N SER A 172 -10.74 -0.76 14.69
CA SER A 172 -11.66 -1.82 14.26
C SER A 172 -11.40 -2.18 12.80
N PRO A 173 -11.30 -3.48 12.47
CA PRO A 173 -11.23 -3.91 11.09
C PRO A 173 -12.52 -3.56 10.37
N ILE A 174 -12.48 -3.49 9.04
CA ILE A 174 -13.69 -3.40 8.23
C ILE A 174 -14.48 -4.69 8.48
N THR A 175 -15.53 -4.60 9.29
CA THR A 175 -16.50 -5.69 9.46
C THR A 175 -17.53 -5.61 8.35
N ASP A 176 -17.89 -6.78 7.83
CA ASP A 176 -18.79 -7.02 6.71
C ASP A 176 -19.95 -6.00 6.64
N LEU A 177 -19.81 -5.02 5.74
CA LEU A 177 -20.99 -4.50 5.07
C LEU A 177 -21.52 -5.66 4.25
N LYS A 178 -22.41 -6.47 4.84
CA LYS A 178 -23.27 -7.42 4.12
C LYS A 178 -23.66 -6.74 2.81
N PRO A 179 -23.55 -7.41 1.65
CA PRO A 179 -23.87 -6.80 0.38
C PRO A 179 -25.33 -6.35 0.44
N LYS A 180 -25.56 -5.06 0.71
CA LYS A 180 -26.87 -4.46 0.45
C LYS A 180 -26.99 -4.54 -1.07
N SER A 181 -27.87 -5.41 -1.54
CA SER A 181 -28.34 -5.43 -2.91
C SER A 181 -28.81 -4.02 -3.26
N SER A 182 -27.90 -3.22 -3.80
CA SER A 182 -28.21 -1.90 -4.32
C SER A 182 -28.13 -2.02 -5.83
N SER A 183 -29.18 -2.64 -6.37
CA SER A 183 -29.70 -2.32 -7.70
C SER A 183 -30.10 -0.85 -7.69
N GLY A 184 -29.13 0.03 -7.88
CA GLY A 184 -29.31 1.47 -7.90
C GLY A 184 -28.00 2.08 -8.34
N GLY A 185 -28.01 2.73 -9.52
CA GLY A 185 -26.85 3.39 -10.09
C GLY A 185 -26.28 4.45 -9.14
N ASN A 186 -25.37 4.03 -8.27
CA ASN A 186 -24.69 4.93 -7.36
C ASN A 186 -23.60 5.65 -8.15
N LYS A 187 -23.82 6.95 -8.38
CA LYS A 187 -22.75 7.89 -8.69
C LYS A 187 -21.71 7.75 -7.56
N ALA A 188 -20.61 7.07 -7.83
CA ALA A 188 -19.50 6.96 -6.89
C ALA A 188 -19.12 8.39 -6.45
N HIS A 189 -19.26 8.67 -5.15
CA HIS A 189 -18.71 9.90 -4.57
C HIS A 189 -17.19 9.73 -4.57
N PHE A 190 -16.56 10.23 -5.63
CA PHE A 190 -15.11 10.25 -5.73
C PHE A 190 -14.51 11.12 -4.62
N PRO A 191 -13.40 10.70 -4.00
CA PRO A 191 -12.73 11.54 -3.03
C PRO A 191 -12.40 12.92 -3.65
N PRO A 192 -12.60 14.02 -2.92
CA PRO A 192 -12.43 15.37 -3.47
C PRO A 192 -11.01 15.67 -3.99
N TRP A 193 -10.03 14.84 -3.57
CA TRP A 193 -8.64 14.95 -3.93
C TRP A 193 -8.30 14.45 -5.34
N PHE A 194 -9.23 13.81 -6.06
CA PHE A 194 -9.00 13.33 -7.42
C PHE A 194 -10.12 13.75 -8.37
N LYS A 195 -9.75 14.37 -9.49
CA LYS A 195 -10.73 14.95 -10.43
C LYS A 195 -10.99 14.00 -11.61
N PRO A 196 -12.23 13.89 -12.12
CA PRO A 196 -12.57 13.03 -13.25
C PRO A 196 -11.81 13.31 -14.57
N LYS A 197 -11.06 14.41 -14.68
CA LYS A 197 -10.29 14.78 -15.88
C LYS A 197 -9.12 13.82 -16.15
N ASP A 198 -8.69 13.06 -15.16
CA ASP A 198 -7.61 12.07 -15.32
C ASP A 198 -8.05 10.83 -16.13
N ARG A 199 -9.37 10.58 -16.21
CA ARG A 199 -9.97 9.48 -16.99
C ARG A 199 -9.63 9.54 -18.48
N LYS A 200 -9.41 10.74 -19.04
CA LYS A 200 -9.09 10.93 -20.46
C LYS A 200 -7.61 10.68 -20.80
N LEU A 201 -6.76 10.53 -19.78
CA LEU A 201 -5.31 10.35 -19.91
C LEU A 201 -4.92 8.88 -20.16
N ILE A 202 -5.79 7.92 -19.83
CA ILE A 202 -5.50 6.49 -20.01
C ILE A 202 -6.03 5.94 -21.36
N GLU A 203 -6.97 6.61 -22.01
CA GLU A 203 -7.65 6.07 -23.20
C GLU A 203 -7.14 6.61 -24.55
N THR A 204 -6.20 7.56 -24.59
CA THR A 204 -5.70 8.16 -25.85
C THR A 204 -4.18 8.13 -25.98
N ASN A 205 -3.67 7.88 -27.20
CA ASN A 205 -2.25 7.97 -27.60
C ASN A 205 -1.70 9.42 -27.59
N GLY A 206 -2.32 10.33 -26.83
CA GLY A 206 -2.07 11.76 -26.87
C GLY A 206 -2.33 12.39 -25.50
N VAL A 207 -1.51 12.02 -24.52
CA VAL A 207 -1.50 12.71 -23.23
C VAL A 207 -0.65 13.97 -23.36
N ALA A 208 -1.20 15.12 -22.98
CA ALA A 208 -0.39 16.31 -22.76
C ALA A 208 0.55 16.04 -21.57
N ALA A 209 1.81 15.73 -21.86
CA ALA A 209 2.82 15.49 -20.84
C ALA A 209 3.27 16.82 -20.22
N ASP A 210 3.40 16.87 -18.90
CA ASP A 210 3.99 18.03 -18.20
C ASP A 210 5.53 18.02 -18.38
N ALA A 211 6.14 16.84 -18.57
CA ALA A 211 7.55 16.65 -18.92
C ALA A 211 7.74 15.52 -19.92
N VAL A 212 8.71 15.68 -20.83
CA VAL A 212 9.12 14.65 -21.79
C VAL A 212 10.59 14.30 -21.55
N VAL A 213 10.85 13.02 -21.34
CA VAL A 213 12.20 12.43 -21.24
C VAL A 213 12.51 11.71 -22.55
N ALA A 214 13.64 11.99 -23.16
CA ALA A 214 14.11 11.27 -24.34
C ALA A 214 15.63 11.16 -24.36
N ALA A 215 16.14 9.92 -24.43
CA ALA A 215 17.59 9.67 -24.47
C ALA A 215 18.27 10.27 -25.71
N ASP A 216 17.54 10.49 -26.80
CA ASP A 216 18.02 11.11 -28.04
C ASP A 216 18.09 12.66 -28.00
N GLY A 217 17.74 13.27 -26.86
CA GLY A 217 17.75 14.72 -26.69
C GLY A 217 16.53 15.46 -27.27
N THR A 218 15.55 14.75 -27.82
CA THR A 218 14.32 15.35 -28.39
C THR A 218 13.27 15.70 -27.33
N GLY A 219 13.53 15.38 -26.06
CA GLY A 219 12.71 15.72 -24.90
C GLY A 219 13.29 16.91 -24.13
N LYS A 220 12.55 17.40 -23.13
CA LYS A 220 13.04 18.44 -22.22
C LYS A 220 14.18 17.92 -21.32
N PHE A 221 14.13 16.64 -20.99
CA PHE A 221 15.13 15.97 -20.16
C PHE A 221 15.70 14.75 -20.90
N THR A 222 16.94 14.41 -20.64
CA THR A 222 17.55 13.16 -21.11
C THR A 222 17.56 12.08 -20.03
N LYS A 223 17.42 12.48 -18.76
CA LYS A 223 17.36 11.59 -17.59
C LYS A 223 15.98 11.62 -16.94
N ILE A 224 15.55 10.48 -16.42
CA ILE A 224 14.26 10.34 -15.76
C ILE A 224 14.24 11.11 -14.43
N MET A 225 15.33 11.02 -13.64
CA MET A 225 15.39 11.71 -12.33
C MET A 225 15.34 13.23 -12.44
N ASP A 226 15.79 13.82 -13.54
CA ASP A 226 15.69 15.27 -13.76
C ASP A 226 14.22 15.70 -13.93
N ALA A 227 13.43 14.91 -14.66
CA ALA A 227 11.99 15.14 -14.82
C ALA A 227 11.22 14.96 -13.50
N VAL A 228 11.57 13.94 -12.71
CA VAL A 228 11.01 13.74 -11.35
C VAL A 228 11.36 14.91 -10.44
N SER A 229 12.60 15.40 -10.50
CA SER A 229 13.05 16.53 -9.68
C SER A 229 12.29 17.81 -10.01
N ALA A 230 11.96 18.04 -11.29
CA ALA A 230 11.17 19.18 -11.74
C ALA A 230 9.67 19.14 -11.36
N ALA A 231 9.14 17.97 -10.98
CA ALA A 231 7.76 17.84 -10.55
C ALA A 231 7.51 18.56 -9.20
N PRO A 232 6.36 19.21 -8.98
CA PRO A 232 6.04 19.84 -7.70
C PRO A 232 5.88 18.80 -6.57
N GLU A 233 6.27 19.18 -5.36
CA GLU A 233 6.02 18.38 -4.15
C GLU A 233 4.57 18.55 -3.67
N TYR A 234 4.02 17.48 -3.06
CA TYR A 234 2.68 17.42 -2.49
C TYR A 234 1.56 17.89 -3.43
N SER A 235 1.78 17.78 -4.75
CA SER A 235 0.81 18.19 -5.75
C SER A 235 -0.40 17.27 -5.74
N MET A 236 -1.59 17.86 -5.59
CA MET A 236 -2.87 17.16 -5.78
C MET A 236 -3.25 17.03 -7.27
N LYS A 237 -2.56 17.75 -8.16
CA LYS A 237 -2.69 17.58 -9.61
C LYS A 237 -1.76 16.44 -10.07
N ARG A 238 -2.27 15.59 -10.96
CA ARG A 238 -1.49 14.63 -11.75
C ARG A 238 -0.37 15.34 -12.51
N TYR A 239 0.88 14.91 -12.33
CA TYR A 239 2.05 15.37 -13.09
C TYR A 239 2.51 14.24 -14.03
N VAL A 240 2.39 14.45 -15.34
CA VAL A 240 2.66 13.41 -16.34
C VAL A 240 4.07 13.54 -16.90
N ILE A 241 4.88 12.50 -16.69
CA ILE A 241 6.20 12.32 -17.29
C ILE A 241 6.05 11.30 -18.41
N TYR A 242 6.24 11.73 -19.65
CA TYR A 242 6.31 10.85 -20.82
C TYR A 242 7.76 10.49 -21.10
N VAL A 243 8.07 9.20 -21.07
CA VAL A 243 9.41 8.65 -21.27
C VAL A 243 9.44 7.94 -22.62
N LYS A 244 10.05 8.59 -23.61
CA LYS A 244 10.16 8.03 -24.97
C LYS A 244 10.95 6.72 -24.96
N LYS A 245 10.78 5.94 -26.03
CA LYS A 245 11.49 4.69 -26.28
C LYS A 245 12.99 4.84 -26.05
N GLY A 246 13.59 3.79 -25.51
CA GLY A 246 14.99 3.74 -25.15
C GLY A 246 15.21 2.92 -23.89
N THR A 247 16.48 2.58 -23.65
CA THR A 247 16.93 1.97 -22.41
C THR A 247 17.62 3.02 -21.57
N TYR A 248 17.07 3.28 -20.38
CA TYR A 248 17.55 4.27 -19.42
C TYR A 248 18.27 3.52 -18.29
N TYR A 249 19.60 3.59 -18.29
CA TYR A 249 20.43 3.01 -17.25
C TYR A 249 20.51 3.97 -16.05
N GLU A 250 19.47 3.93 -15.21
CA GLU A 250 19.29 4.82 -14.07
C GLU A 250 18.67 4.07 -12.89
N ASN A 251 19.20 4.28 -11.68
CA ASN A 251 18.48 3.97 -10.45
C ASN A 251 17.60 5.18 -10.09
N VAL A 252 16.28 5.04 -10.24
CA VAL A 252 15.30 6.12 -10.07
C VAL A 252 14.61 5.99 -8.71
N GLU A 253 14.54 7.07 -7.94
CA GLU A 253 13.86 7.10 -6.64
C GLU A 253 12.87 8.27 -6.56
N ILE A 254 11.58 7.96 -6.56
CA ILE A 254 10.49 8.92 -6.36
C ILE A 254 10.13 8.95 -4.87
N LYS A 255 10.72 9.90 -4.15
CA LYS A 255 10.53 10.05 -2.70
C LYS A 255 9.10 10.46 -2.31
N LYS A 256 8.74 10.21 -1.05
CA LYS A 256 7.40 10.39 -0.46
C LYS A 256 6.73 11.75 -0.68
N LYS A 257 7.50 12.82 -0.90
CA LYS A 257 6.96 14.18 -1.19
C LYS A 257 6.42 14.35 -2.60
N LYS A 258 6.77 13.46 -3.54
CA LYS A 258 6.44 13.59 -4.97
C LYS A 258 5.12 12.89 -5.29
N TRP A 259 4.00 13.52 -4.90
CA TRP A 259 2.66 12.94 -5.04
C TRP A 259 2.15 13.00 -6.48
N ASN A 260 1.28 12.04 -6.83
CA ASN A 260 0.49 12.02 -8.06
C ASN A 260 1.31 12.09 -9.36
N ILE A 261 2.54 11.59 -9.37
CA ILE A 261 3.31 11.40 -10.60
C ILE A 261 2.68 10.27 -11.43
N MET A 262 2.53 10.49 -12.73
CA MET A 262 2.24 9.44 -13.71
C MET A 262 3.38 9.35 -14.70
N MET A 263 3.92 8.15 -14.89
CA MET A 263 4.98 7.87 -15.85
C MET A 263 4.43 6.98 -16.97
N ILE A 264 4.59 7.43 -18.22
CA ILE A 264 4.07 6.74 -19.40
C ILE A 264 5.21 6.49 -20.37
N GLY A 265 5.38 5.25 -20.82
CA GLY A 265 6.36 4.88 -21.84
C GLY A 265 5.76 4.82 -23.25
N ASP A 266 6.61 4.60 -24.25
CA ASP A 266 6.19 4.35 -25.63
C ASP A 266 5.64 2.94 -25.86
N GLY A 267 5.69 2.08 -24.85
CA GLY A 267 5.32 0.67 -24.94
C GLY A 267 6.16 -0.16 -24.00
N ILE A 268 5.56 -1.25 -23.49
CA ILE A 268 6.19 -2.17 -22.56
C ILE A 268 7.53 -2.71 -23.08
N ASP A 269 7.69 -2.91 -24.39
CA ASP A 269 8.94 -3.37 -25.02
C ASP A 269 9.82 -2.24 -25.57
N ALA A 270 9.35 -1.00 -25.51
CA ALA A 270 10.01 0.16 -26.12
C ALA A 270 10.74 1.06 -25.11
N THR A 271 10.17 1.22 -23.90
CA THR A 271 10.76 2.04 -22.83
C THR A 271 11.18 1.15 -21.67
N ILE A 272 12.48 1.09 -21.39
CA ILE A 272 13.09 0.21 -20.38
C ILE A 272 13.91 1.04 -19.40
N ILE A 273 13.66 0.89 -18.10
CA ILE A 273 14.49 1.45 -17.02
C ILE A 273 15.28 0.29 -16.41
N SER A 274 16.61 0.37 -16.47
CA SER A 274 17.52 -0.75 -16.21
C SER A 274 18.58 -0.40 -15.17
N GLY A 275 18.83 -1.33 -14.26
CA GLY A 275 19.85 -1.24 -13.22
C GLY A 275 20.34 -2.64 -12.84
N ASN A 276 21.31 -2.73 -11.94
CA ASN A 276 21.96 -4.00 -11.60
C ASN A 276 22.47 -4.05 -10.14
N ARG A 277 21.93 -3.24 -9.24
CA ARG A 277 22.30 -3.27 -7.82
C ARG A 277 21.82 -4.59 -7.20
N SER A 278 22.63 -5.15 -6.31
CA SER A 278 22.36 -6.45 -5.68
C SER A 278 22.93 -6.54 -4.27
N VAL A 279 22.41 -7.50 -3.49
CA VAL A 279 22.91 -7.78 -2.14
C VAL A 279 24.36 -8.27 -2.13
N VAL A 280 24.75 -9.10 -3.09
CA VAL A 280 26.14 -9.57 -3.24
C VAL A 280 27.11 -8.40 -3.44
N ASP A 281 26.67 -7.34 -4.13
CA ASP A 281 27.48 -6.13 -4.37
C ASP A 281 27.41 -5.12 -3.19
N GLY A 282 26.89 -5.53 -2.03
CA GLY A 282 26.87 -4.77 -0.79
C GLY A 282 25.69 -3.81 -0.61
N TRP A 283 24.76 -3.74 -1.55
CA TRP A 283 23.50 -3.02 -1.36
C TRP A 283 22.58 -3.78 -0.42
N THR A 284 21.66 -3.11 0.27
CA THR A 284 20.52 -3.78 0.91
C THR A 284 19.50 -4.21 -0.13
N THR A 285 18.65 -5.19 0.19
CA THR A 285 17.52 -5.54 -0.70
C THR A 285 16.67 -4.31 -0.99
N PHE A 286 16.39 -3.48 0.02
CA PHE A 286 15.62 -2.25 -0.10
C PHE A 286 16.22 -1.22 -1.08
N ARG A 287 17.55 -0.98 -1.04
CA ARG A 287 18.26 -0.07 -1.97
C ARG A 287 18.75 -0.71 -3.26
N SER A 288 18.58 -2.02 -3.44
CA SER A 288 18.90 -2.70 -4.69
C SER A 288 17.92 -2.35 -5.83
N ALA A 289 16.79 -1.73 -5.50
CA ALA A 289 15.76 -1.35 -6.47
C ALA A 289 16.31 -0.49 -7.62
N THR A 290 16.05 -0.93 -8.86
CA THR A 290 16.27 -0.10 -10.05
C THR A 290 15.32 1.08 -10.07
N PHE A 291 14.06 0.85 -9.70
CA PHE A 291 13.06 1.89 -9.55
C PHE A 291 12.39 1.79 -8.18
N ALA A 292 12.44 2.85 -7.39
CA ALA A 292 11.78 2.94 -6.10
C ALA A 292 10.75 4.08 -6.09
N VAL A 293 9.55 3.83 -5.54
CA VAL A 293 8.52 4.86 -5.44
C VAL A 293 7.77 4.81 -4.11
N SER A 294 7.76 5.94 -3.41
CA SER A 294 7.08 6.14 -2.13
C SER A 294 6.07 7.29 -2.16
N GLY A 295 6.09 8.12 -3.22
CA GLY A 295 5.12 9.21 -3.39
C GLY A 295 3.71 8.70 -3.66
N ARG A 296 2.72 9.12 -2.86
CA ARG A 296 1.32 8.66 -2.95
C ARG A 296 0.71 8.82 -4.35
N GLY A 297 -0.09 7.85 -4.76
CA GLY A 297 -0.92 7.91 -5.96
C GLY A 297 -0.11 7.79 -7.25
N PHE A 298 1.04 7.11 -7.23
CA PHE A 298 1.87 6.91 -8.41
C PHE A 298 1.18 6.05 -9.46
N ILE A 299 1.37 6.37 -10.74
CA ILE A 299 0.89 5.54 -11.85
C ILE A 299 2.05 5.29 -12.81
N ALA A 300 2.33 4.04 -13.14
CA ALA A 300 3.19 3.68 -14.27
C ALA A 300 2.38 2.99 -15.35
N ARG A 301 2.70 3.29 -16.61
CA ARG A 301 2.05 2.68 -17.77
C ARG A 301 3.01 2.45 -18.93
N ASP A 302 2.88 1.30 -19.59
CA ASP A 302 3.58 0.97 -20.83
C ASP A 302 5.12 1.10 -20.71
N ILE A 303 5.70 0.61 -19.60
CA ILE A 303 7.15 0.68 -19.28
C ILE A 303 7.65 -0.66 -18.74
N THR A 304 8.90 -1.03 -19.04
CA THR A 304 9.64 -2.11 -18.35
C THR A 304 10.55 -1.54 -17.27
N PHE A 305 10.51 -2.14 -16.08
CA PHE A 305 11.51 -1.98 -15.02
C PHE A 305 12.30 -3.29 -14.89
N GLU A 306 13.62 -3.20 -14.86
CA GLU A 306 14.45 -4.40 -14.79
C GLU A 306 15.67 -4.27 -13.90
N ASN A 307 16.05 -5.39 -13.29
CA ASN A 307 17.34 -5.55 -12.65
C ASN A 307 18.11 -6.68 -13.33
N THR A 308 19.27 -6.37 -13.89
CA THR A 308 20.08 -7.28 -14.69
C THR A 308 21.23 -7.94 -13.91
N ALA A 309 21.21 -7.90 -12.57
CA ALA A 309 22.30 -8.44 -11.74
C ALA A 309 22.56 -9.94 -11.97
N GLY A 310 21.51 -10.73 -12.22
CA GLY A 310 21.62 -12.18 -12.42
C GLY A 310 21.31 -12.99 -11.16
N PRO A 311 21.01 -14.30 -11.30
CA PRO A 311 20.59 -15.14 -10.17
C PRO A 311 21.73 -15.44 -9.18
N GLU A 312 22.99 -15.38 -9.62
CA GLU A 312 24.20 -15.49 -8.79
C GLU A 312 24.42 -14.29 -7.86
N LYS A 313 23.73 -13.18 -8.09
CA LYS A 313 23.82 -11.96 -7.29
C LYS A 313 22.80 -11.90 -6.13
N HIS A 314 22.03 -12.97 -5.95
CA HIS A 314 20.96 -13.08 -4.95
C HIS A 314 19.93 -11.94 -5.09
N GLN A 315 19.47 -11.33 -4.00
CA GLN A 315 18.41 -10.33 -4.02
C GLN A 315 18.80 -9.10 -4.85
N ALA A 316 17.96 -8.78 -5.84
CA ALA A 316 18.21 -7.71 -6.81
C ALA A 316 16.88 -7.18 -7.36
N VAL A 317 16.38 -6.10 -6.76
CA VAL A 317 15.02 -5.59 -7.00
C VAL A 317 14.95 -4.79 -8.31
N ALA A 318 13.96 -5.10 -9.16
CA ALA A 318 13.64 -4.32 -10.35
C ALA A 318 12.78 -3.10 -10.00
N LEU A 319 11.70 -3.32 -9.24
CA LEU A 319 10.86 -2.25 -8.73
C LEU A 319 10.49 -2.47 -7.25
N ARG A 320 10.62 -1.41 -6.46
CA ARG A 320 10.08 -1.30 -5.10
C ARG A 320 8.97 -0.25 -5.06
N SER A 321 7.85 -0.60 -4.45
CA SER A 321 6.74 0.34 -4.23
C SER A 321 6.32 0.32 -2.76
N ASP A 322 6.32 1.49 -2.16
CA ASP A 322 5.70 1.83 -0.85
C ASP A 322 4.72 3.00 -1.05
N SER A 323 4.27 3.20 -2.30
CA SER A 323 3.33 4.22 -2.71
C SER A 323 1.90 3.74 -2.49
N ASP A 324 1.20 4.37 -1.54
CA ASP A 324 -0.22 4.12 -1.33
C ASP A 324 -1.04 4.57 -2.55
N LEU A 325 -2.04 3.76 -2.89
CA LEU A 325 -2.93 3.97 -4.05
C LEU A 325 -2.16 4.00 -5.37
N SER A 326 -1.12 3.17 -5.49
CA SER A 326 -0.31 3.07 -6.71
C SER A 326 -0.91 2.12 -7.74
N VAL A 327 -0.75 2.46 -9.02
CA VAL A 327 -1.19 1.63 -10.16
C VAL A 327 -0.06 1.36 -11.13
N PHE A 328 0.07 0.11 -11.53
CA PHE A 328 0.96 -0.32 -12.61
C PHE A 328 0.11 -0.96 -13.70
N TYR A 329 0.10 -0.36 -14.89
CA TYR A 329 -0.77 -0.79 -15.99
C TYR A 329 0.02 -1.09 -17.26
N ARG A 330 -0.02 -2.34 -17.73
CA ARG A 330 0.81 -2.80 -18.86
C ARG A 330 2.30 -2.51 -18.65
N CYS A 331 2.76 -2.74 -17.44
CA CYS A 331 4.18 -2.66 -17.08
C CYS A 331 4.82 -4.05 -17.10
N ARG A 332 6.13 -4.09 -17.28
CA ARG A 332 6.92 -5.31 -17.09
C ARG A 332 7.92 -5.15 -15.97
N PHE A 333 8.09 -6.22 -15.19
CA PHE A 333 9.06 -6.34 -14.11
C PHE A 333 9.94 -7.55 -14.39
N ARG A 334 11.23 -7.32 -14.60
CA ARG A 334 12.17 -8.36 -15.01
C ARG A 334 13.37 -8.43 -14.07
N GLY A 335 13.57 -9.59 -13.45
CA GLY A 335 14.72 -9.85 -12.61
C GLY A 335 14.93 -11.35 -12.42
N PHE A 336 15.53 -11.71 -11.30
CA PHE A 336 15.67 -13.08 -10.84
C PHE A 336 15.10 -13.19 -9.43
N GLN A 337 15.94 -13.20 -8.40
CA GLN A 337 15.51 -13.19 -7.02
C GLN A 337 15.03 -11.79 -6.61
N ASP A 338 13.90 -11.71 -5.91
CA ASP A 338 13.33 -10.47 -5.35
C ASP A 338 12.96 -9.42 -6.41
N THR A 339 12.41 -9.84 -7.56
CA THR A 339 12.16 -8.93 -8.71
C THR A 339 11.23 -7.75 -8.37
N LEU A 340 10.07 -8.01 -7.76
CA LEU A 340 9.06 -7.00 -7.45
C LEU A 340 8.82 -6.94 -5.94
N TYR A 341 9.26 -5.83 -5.34
CA TYR A 341 9.09 -5.55 -3.92
C TYR A 341 7.85 -4.67 -3.71
N THR A 342 6.70 -5.31 -3.49
CA THR A 342 5.47 -4.63 -3.04
C THR A 342 5.58 -4.42 -1.52
N HIS A 343 6.37 -3.41 -1.13
CA HIS A 343 6.85 -3.20 0.24
C HIS A 343 5.72 -3.00 1.25
N THR A 344 4.92 -1.95 1.09
CA THR A 344 3.80 -1.58 1.98
C THR A 344 2.66 -0.91 1.22
N MET A 345 1.57 -0.56 1.91
CA MET A 345 0.42 0.21 1.41
C MET A 345 -0.43 -0.51 0.34
N ARG A 346 -1.43 0.17 -0.23
CA ARG A 346 -2.36 -0.40 -1.22
C ARG A 346 -1.85 -0.23 -2.65
N GLN A 347 -1.81 -1.32 -3.41
CA GLN A 347 -1.22 -1.35 -4.76
C GLN A 347 -2.07 -2.17 -5.73
N PHE A 348 -2.15 -1.72 -6.98
CA PHE A 348 -2.87 -2.42 -8.05
C PHE A 348 -2.03 -2.63 -9.29
N PHE A 349 -1.87 -3.88 -9.70
CA PHE A 349 -1.15 -4.29 -10.90
C PHE A 349 -2.14 -4.86 -11.90
N ARG A 350 -2.23 -4.26 -13.09
CA ARG A 350 -3.18 -4.65 -14.14
C ARG A 350 -2.45 -4.91 -15.45
N GLU A 351 -2.72 -6.05 -16.09
CA GLU A 351 -2.14 -6.40 -17.40
C GLU A 351 -0.61 -6.35 -17.40
N CYS A 352 0.01 -6.63 -16.25
CA CYS A 352 1.46 -6.58 -16.10
C CYS A 352 2.13 -7.91 -16.44
N HIS A 353 3.41 -7.84 -16.80
CA HIS A 353 4.28 -9.00 -17.00
C HIS A 353 5.30 -9.05 -15.87
N ILE A 354 5.34 -10.12 -15.08
CA ILE A 354 6.24 -10.27 -13.93
C ILE A 354 7.05 -11.54 -14.12
N SER A 355 8.38 -11.46 -14.02
CA SER A 355 9.26 -12.63 -14.22
C SER A 355 10.43 -12.64 -13.24
N GLY A 356 10.73 -13.82 -12.68
CA GLY A 356 11.83 -14.02 -11.74
C GLY A 356 11.98 -15.48 -11.29
N THR A 357 12.78 -15.71 -10.25
CA THR A 357 13.11 -17.06 -9.74
C THR A 357 12.63 -17.26 -8.30
N VAL A 358 13.39 -16.76 -7.32
CA VAL A 358 13.11 -16.88 -5.88
C VAL A 358 12.40 -15.63 -5.40
N ASP A 359 11.29 -15.80 -4.69
CA ASP A 359 10.54 -14.75 -3.99
C ASP A 359 10.26 -13.53 -4.86
N PHE A 360 9.98 -13.75 -6.16
CA PHE A 360 10.07 -12.66 -7.12
C PHE A 360 8.89 -11.68 -7.07
N ILE A 361 7.86 -11.97 -6.26
CA ILE A 361 6.85 -11.04 -5.77
C ILE A 361 6.85 -11.12 -4.23
N PHE A 362 7.34 -10.09 -3.55
CA PHE A 362 7.51 -10.14 -2.09
C PHE A 362 7.25 -8.78 -1.43
N GLY A 363 7.09 -8.80 -0.10
CA GLY A 363 6.76 -7.63 0.70
C GLY A 363 5.47 -7.80 1.50
N ASP A 364 4.98 -6.70 2.06
CA ASP A 364 3.79 -6.67 2.91
C ASP A 364 2.77 -5.59 2.48
N ALA A 365 2.72 -5.25 1.20
CA ALA A 365 1.62 -4.45 0.68
C ALA A 365 0.27 -5.19 0.76
N THR A 366 -0.82 -4.43 0.70
CA THR A 366 -2.12 -4.95 0.27
C THR A 366 -2.19 -4.81 -1.25
N ALA A 367 -1.80 -5.87 -1.97
CA ALA A 367 -1.60 -5.82 -3.42
C ALA A 367 -2.54 -6.76 -4.18
N VAL A 368 -3.16 -6.25 -5.24
CA VAL A 368 -3.95 -7.05 -6.18
C VAL A 368 -3.27 -7.08 -7.56
N PHE A 369 -3.04 -8.28 -8.07
CA PHE A 369 -2.52 -8.55 -9.40
C PHE A 369 -3.65 -9.11 -10.28
N GLN A 370 -4.15 -8.28 -11.20
CA GLN A 370 -5.30 -8.64 -12.03
C GLN A 370 -4.91 -8.75 -13.50
N ASN A 371 -5.28 -9.86 -14.14
CA ASN A 371 -5.01 -10.11 -15.55
C ASN A 371 -3.51 -10.03 -15.91
N CYS A 372 -2.64 -10.48 -15.01
CA CYS A 372 -1.19 -10.42 -15.17
C CYS A 372 -0.61 -11.71 -15.78
N GLN A 373 0.53 -11.60 -16.45
CA GLN A 373 1.35 -12.72 -16.90
C GLN A 373 2.51 -12.90 -15.91
N ILE A 374 2.49 -13.97 -15.12
CA ILE A 374 3.46 -14.27 -14.08
C ILE A 374 4.30 -15.46 -14.55
N ARG A 375 5.60 -15.26 -14.75
CA ARG A 375 6.50 -16.24 -15.39
C ARG A 375 7.68 -16.60 -14.50
N ALA A 376 7.74 -17.86 -14.09
CA ALA A 376 8.90 -18.39 -13.39
C ALA A 376 10.05 -18.64 -14.38
N LYS A 377 11.25 -18.16 -14.06
CA LYS A 377 12.45 -18.31 -14.88
C LYS A 377 13.28 -19.50 -14.44
N ARG A 378 14.25 -19.89 -15.26
CA ARG A 378 15.25 -20.89 -14.86
C ARG A 378 16.09 -20.36 -13.69
N GLY A 379 15.96 -21.01 -12.53
CA GLY A 379 16.83 -20.79 -11.37
C GLY A 379 18.21 -21.44 -11.52
N LEU A 380 19.09 -21.18 -10.55
CA LEU A 380 20.36 -21.90 -10.42
C LEU A 380 20.13 -23.40 -10.16
N PRO A 381 21.12 -24.27 -10.42
CA PRO A 381 21.02 -25.69 -10.06
C PRO A 381 20.61 -25.88 -8.59
N ASN A 382 19.61 -26.73 -8.35
CA ASN A 382 19.00 -27.02 -7.04
C ASN A 382 18.28 -25.83 -6.36
N GLN A 383 18.23 -24.65 -7.00
CA GLN A 383 17.41 -23.54 -6.53
C GLN A 383 15.93 -23.85 -6.78
N LYS A 384 15.10 -23.58 -5.78
CA LYS A 384 13.65 -23.68 -5.88
C LYS A 384 13.08 -22.31 -6.14
N ASN A 385 12.26 -22.18 -7.17
CA ASN A 385 11.54 -20.96 -7.46
C ASN A 385 10.32 -20.83 -6.55
N THR A 386 10.03 -19.60 -6.14
CA THR A 386 8.86 -19.23 -5.35
C THR A 386 8.27 -17.96 -5.95
N ILE A 387 7.00 -18.02 -6.34
CA ILE A 387 6.34 -16.87 -6.96
C ILE A 387 6.13 -15.77 -5.92
N THR A 388 5.58 -16.12 -4.76
CA THR A 388 5.37 -15.15 -3.68
C THR A 388 6.17 -15.44 -2.41
N ALA A 389 6.56 -14.37 -1.73
CA ALA A 389 7.03 -14.40 -0.35
C ALA A 389 6.40 -13.25 0.43
N GLN A 390 5.17 -13.47 0.89
CA GLN A 390 4.40 -12.41 1.55
C GLN A 390 4.81 -12.28 3.03
N GLY A 391 5.00 -11.04 3.47
CA GLY A 391 5.67 -10.66 4.71
C GLY A 391 4.80 -10.19 5.88
N ARG A 392 3.54 -10.61 5.99
CA ARG A 392 2.65 -10.14 7.08
C ARG A 392 3.13 -10.65 8.44
N LYS A 393 3.36 -9.73 9.37
CA LYS A 393 3.93 -10.02 10.70
C LYS A 393 2.91 -10.03 11.82
N ASP A 394 1.81 -9.32 11.66
CA ASP A 394 0.77 -9.20 12.67
C ASP A 394 -0.62 -9.53 12.08
N PRO A 395 -1.46 -10.31 12.78
CA PRO A 395 -2.76 -10.72 12.26
C PRO A 395 -3.74 -9.56 12.07
N ASN A 396 -3.49 -8.42 12.74
CA ASN A 396 -4.29 -7.20 12.62
C ASN A 396 -3.91 -6.35 11.41
N GLU A 397 -2.86 -6.71 10.66
CA GLU A 397 -2.53 -6.03 9.41
C GLU A 397 -3.54 -6.37 8.30
N PRO A 398 -3.95 -5.37 7.50
CA PRO A 398 -4.84 -5.58 6.36
C PRO A 398 -4.13 -6.18 5.13
N THR A 399 -2.84 -6.51 5.24
CA THR A 399 -1.91 -6.76 4.14
C THR A 399 -1.95 -8.19 3.59
N GLY A 400 -1.45 -8.39 2.37
CA GLY A 400 -1.54 -9.67 1.67
C GLY A 400 -1.55 -9.50 0.16
N PHE A 401 -1.39 -10.62 -0.55
CA PHE A 401 -1.44 -10.63 -2.01
C PHE A 401 -2.70 -11.34 -2.51
N ALA A 402 -3.37 -10.74 -3.49
CA ALA A 402 -4.43 -11.38 -4.25
C ALA A 402 -4.05 -11.44 -5.74
N ILE A 403 -3.94 -12.63 -6.30
CA ILE A 403 -3.66 -12.86 -7.72
C ILE A 403 -4.96 -13.34 -8.38
N GLN A 404 -5.51 -12.54 -9.29
CA GLN A 404 -6.82 -12.75 -9.90
C GLN A 404 -6.74 -12.71 -11.44
N PHE A 405 -7.47 -13.61 -12.11
CA PHE A 405 -7.55 -13.66 -13.59
C PHE A 405 -6.19 -13.72 -14.29
N SER A 406 -5.16 -14.19 -13.60
CA SER A 406 -3.79 -14.11 -14.06
C SER A 406 -3.33 -15.45 -14.63
N ASN A 407 -2.18 -15.42 -15.30
CA ASN A 407 -1.59 -16.58 -15.96
C ASN A 407 -0.23 -16.90 -15.32
N ILE A 408 -0.13 -18.04 -14.63
CA ILE A 408 1.10 -18.51 -13.97
C ILE A 408 1.75 -19.58 -14.85
N THR A 409 2.89 -19.23 -15.44
CA THR A 409 3.59 -20.04 -16.46
C THR A 409 5.09 -20.11 -16.24
N ALA A 410 5.76 -21.01 -16.96
CA ALA A 410 7.20 -20.97 -17.14
C ALA A 410 7.57 -19.88 -18.16
N ASP A 411 8.68 -19.17 -17.93
CA ASP A 411 9.34 -18.39 -18.96
C ASP A 411 10.06 -19.33 -19.95
N SER A 412 10.38 -18.81 -21.12
CA SER A 412 11.03 -19.51 -22.23
C SER A 412 12.28 -20.31 -21.84
N ASP A 413 13.06 -19.82 -20.87
CA ASP A 413 14.27 -20.50 -20.37
C ASP A 413 13.98 -21.69 -19.43
N LEU A 414 12.76 -21.78 -18.89
CA LEU A 414 12.30 -22.82 -17.97
C LEU A 414 11.38 -23.85 -18.62
N VAL A 415 10.70 -23.55 -19.73
CA VAL A 415 9.70 -24.46 -20.35
C VAL A 415 10.24 -25.89 -20.55
N GLY A 416 11.48 -26.04 -21.03
CA GLY A 416 12.10 -27.36 -21.23
C GLY A 416 12.64 -28.04 -19.96
N LEU A 417 12.53 -27.38 -18.80
CA LEU A 417 13.19 -27.75 -17.54
C LEU A 417 12.23 -27.76 -16.34
N VAL A 418 10.91 -27.66 -16.57
CA VAL A 418 9.88 -27.62 -15.52
C VAL A 418 9.96 -28.82 -14.55
N ASN A 419 10.45 -29.97 -15.02
CA ASN A 419 10.63 -31.16 -14.20
C ASN A 419 11.87 -31.11 -13.29
N SER A 420 12.90 -30.34 -13.66
CA SER A 420 14.18 -30.24 -12.93
C SER A 420 14.29 -29.00 -12.06
N THR A 421 13.56 -27.93 -12.37
CA THR A 421 13.55 -26.69 -11.58
C THR A 421 12.21 -26.59 -10.86
N GLU A 422 12.22 -26.89 -9.57
CA GLU A 422 11.01 -26.87 -8.76
C GLU A 422 10.47 -25.44 -8.62
N THR A 423 9.20 -25.23 -8.93
CA THR A 423 8.50 -23.94 -8.74
C THR A 423 7.28 -24.11 -7.85
N TYR A 424 7.10 -23.15 -6.94
CA TYR A 424 6.00 -23.10 -5.97
C TYR A 424 5.28 -21.75 -6.04
N LEU A 425 4.00 -21.74 -5.67
CA LEU A 425 3.14 -20.55 -5.60
C LEU A 425 3.67 -19.52 -4.59
N GLY A 426 4.29 -19.99 -3.50
CA GLY A 426 4.98 -19.12 -2.57
C GLY A 426 5.48 -19.84 -1.31
N ARG A 427 6.07 -19.05 -0.40
CA ARG A 427 6.54 -19.47 0.93
C ARG A 427 6.37 -18.37 1.99
N PRO A 428 6.16 -18.71 3.27
CA PRO A 428 5.77 -17.74 4.29
C PRO A 428 6.97 -16.99 4.86
N TRP A 429 7.30 -15.84 4.26
CA TRP A 429 8.43 -15.01 4.73
C TRP A 429 8.27 -14.59 6.20
N LYS A 430 7.04 -14.27 6.63
CA LYS A 430 6.72 -13.89 8.01
C LYS A 430 5.51 -14.67 8.54
N LEU A 431 5.31 -14.61 9.86
CA LEU A 431 4.47 -15.54 10.64
C LEU A 431 3.01 -15.63 10.15
N TYR A 432 2.43 -14.52 9.70
CA TYR A 432 1.02 -14.48 9.28
C TYR A 432 0.87 -14.35 7.76
N SER A 433 1.87 -14.82 6.99
CA SER A 433 1.94 -14.69 5.53
C SER A 433 0.60 -14.97 4.87
N ARG A 434 0.16 -14.08 3.97
CA ARG A 434 -1.16 -14.15 3.35
C ARG A 434 -1.11 -14.00 1.84
N THR A 435 -1.49 -15.03 1.10
CA THR A 435 -1.57 -15.02 -0.36
C THR A 435 -2.80 -15.78 -0.82
N VAL A 436 -3.60 -15.17 -1.70
CA VAL A 436 -4.78 -15.79 -2.32
C VAL A 436 -4.63 -15.77 -3.83
N ILE A 437 -4.77 -16.92 -4.47
CA ILE A 437 -4.71 -17.07 -5.93
C ILE A 437 -6.06 -17.58 -6.40
N MET A 438 -6.73 -16.79 -7.23
CA MET A 438 -8.11 -17.05 -7.61
C MET A 438 -8.37 -16.82 -9.10
N GLN A 439 -9.25 -17.65 -9.68
CA GLN A 439 -9.72 -17.54 -11.07
C GLN A 439 -8.58 -17.41 -12.09
N SER A 440 -7.45 -18.05 -11.81
CA SER A 440 -6.20 -17.89 -12.56
C SER A 440 -5.81 -19.18 -13.25
N PHE A 441 -5.15 -19.09 -14.40
CA PHE A 441 -4.53 -20.23 -15.05
C PHE A 441 -3.21 -20.55 -14.36
N ILE A 442 -2.98 -21.83 -14.08
CA ILE A 442 -1.72 -22.35 -13.53
C ILE A 442 -1.25 -23.50 -14.44
N SER A 443 -0.13 -23.28 -15.13
CA SER A 443 0.52 -24.32 -15.94
C SER A 443 1.17 -25.41 -15.06
N ASP A 444 1.72 -26.43 -15.71
CA ASP A 444 2.47 -27.54 -15.10
C ASP A 444 3.84 -27.12 -14.52
N VAL A 445 4.20 -25.84 -14.61
CA VAL A 445 5.38 -25.29 -13.94
C VAL A 445 5.32 -25.46 -12.41
N VAL A 446 4.12 -25.41 -11.82
CA VAL A 446 3.93 -25.47 -10.37
C VAL A 446 3.90 -26.92 -9.88
N ARG A 447 4.73 -27.23 -8.89
CA ARG A 447 4.76 -28.57 -8.28
C ARG A 447 3.42 -28.90 -7.62
N PRO A 448 2.97 -30.19 -7.62
CA PRO A 448 1.69 -30.58 -7.03
C PRO A 448 1.48 -30.14 -5.57
N LYS A 449 2.57 -30.06 -4.77
CA LYS A 449 2.55 -29.52 -3.39
C LYS A 449 2.01 -28.09 -3.31
N GLY A 450 2.18 -27.29 -4.37
CA GLY A 450 1.72 -25.91 -4.49
C GLY A 450 2.60 -24.92 -3.75
N TRP A 451 2.79 -25.12 -2.44
CA TRP A 451 3.45 -24.18 -1.53
C TRP A 451 4.71 -24.80 -0.92
N LEU A 452 5.67 -23.96 -0.54
CA LEU A 452 6.97 -24.37 0.02
C LEU A 452 7.14 -23.83 1.45
N GLU A 453 7.68 -24.65 2.34
CA GLU A 453 8.01 -24.24 3.71
C GLU A 453 9.07 -23.12 3.69
N TRP A 454 9.00 -22.17 4.65
CA TRP A 454 10.09 -21.21 4.85
C TRP A 454 11.25 -21.86 5.60
N ASN A 455 10.96 -22.39 6.79
CA ASN A 455 11.89 -23.17 7.60
C ASN A 455 11.12 -24.12 8.52
N ALA A 456 11.24 -25.43 8.30
CA ALA A 456 10.54 -26.46 9.05
C ALA A 456 9.02 -26.17 9.16
N ASP A 457 8.49 -26.06 10.39
CA ASP A 457 7.08 -25.83 10.70
C ASP A 457 6.72 -24.35 10.94
N PHE A 458 7.66 -23.42 10.73
CA PHE A 458 7.42 -21.99 10.87
C PHE A 458 6.21 -21.53 10.03
N ALA A 459 5.29 -20.80 10.69
CA ALA A 459 4.10 -20.17 10.12
C ALA A 459 3.02 -21.11 9.56
N LEU A 460 3.23 -22.43 9.51
CA LEU A 460 2.32 -23.34 8.80
C LEU A 460 0.89 -23.38 9.38
N ASP A 461 0.75 -23.05 10.66
CA ASP A 461 -0.51 -22.99 11.41
C ASP A 461 -1.18 -21.60 11.41
N THR A 462 -0.44 -20.56 11.04
CA THR A 462 -0.81 -19.14 11.22
C THR A 462 -0.88 -18.37 9.91
N LEU A 463 -0.22 -18.85 8.85
CA LEU A 463 -0.33 -18.34 7.50
C LEU A 463 -1.76 -18.52 6.94
N PHE A 464 -2.05 -17.81 5.86
CA PHE A 464 -3.31 -17.93 5.12
C PHE A 464 -3.04 -18.02 3.62
N TYR A 465 -2.96 -19.24 3.10
CA TYR A 465 -2.77 -19.53 1.67
C TYR A 465 -4.02 -20.11 1.05
N GLY A 466 -4.60 -19.37 0.10
CA GLY A 466 -5.89 -19.69 -0.49
C GLY A 466 -5.81 -19.92 -1.99
N GLU A 467 -6.52 -20.94 -2.48
CA GLU A 467 -6.74 -21.20 -3.91
C GLU A 467 -8.24 -21.31 -4.21
N PHE A 468 -8.73 -20.57 -5.21
CA PHE A 468 -10.16 -20.55 -5.57
C PHE A 468 -10.38 -20.55 -7.08
N MET A 469 -11.09 -21.56 -7.61
CA MET A 469 -11.46 -21.64 -9.04
C MET A 469 -10.29 -21.42 -10.03
N ASN A 470 -9.08 -21.83 -9.65
CA ASN A 470 -7.95 -21.86 -10.58
C ASN A 470 -8.12 -23.01 -11.57
N TYR A 471 -7.53 -22.87 -12.76
CA TYR A 471 -7.64 -23.86 -13.83
C TYR A 471 -6.29 -24.08 -14.52
N GLY A 472 -6.19 -25.12 -15.35
CA GLY A 472 -4.93 -25.53 -15.97
C GLY A 472 -4.24 -26.68 -15.24
N PRO A 473 -3.18 -27.26 -15.83
CA PRO A 473 -2.58 -28.50 -15.35
C PRO A 473 -1.92 -28.41 -13.97
N GLY A 474 -1.48 -27.23 -13.53
CA GLY A 474 -0.92 -27.02 -12.18
C GLY A 474 -1.95 -26.64 -11.11
N ALA A 475 -3.21 -26.45 -11.47
CA ALA A 475 -4.26 -26.00 -10.55
C ALA A 475 -4.86 -27.12 -9.68
N GLY A 476 -4.50 -28.39 -9.93
CA GLY A 476 -5.03 -29.53 -9.18
C GLY A 476 -4.67 -29.47 -7.68
N GLN A 477 -5.68 -29.46 -6.81
CA GLN A 477 -5.49 -29.28 -5.37
C GLN A 477 -5.31 -30.59 -4.58
N GLY A 478 -5.53 -31.76 -5.20
CA GLY A 478 -5.55 -33.06 -4.52
C GLY A 478 -4.21 -33.53 -3.90
N SER A 479 -3.10 -32.89 -4.27
CA SER A 479 -1.75 -33.20 -3.74
C SER A 479 -1.08 -32.00 -3.08
N ARG A 480 -1.86 -30.96 -2.75
CA ARG A 480 -1.36 -29.79 -2.03
C ARG A 480 -0.90 -30.18 -0.63
N VAL A 481 -0.08 -29.30 -0.04
CA VAL A 481 0.31 -29.37 1.37
C VAL A 481 -0.92 -29.47 2.29
N LYS A 482 -0.74 -30.10 3.46
CA LYS A 482 -1.80 -30.31 4.46
C LYS A 482 -1.68 -29.37 5.67
N TRP A 483 -1.10 -28.20 5.46
CA TRP A 483 -0.88 -27.23 6.55
C TRP A 483 -2.20 -26.64 7.03
N PRO A 484 -2.37 -26.37 8.33
CA PRO A 484 -3.61 -25.76 8.83
C PRO A 484 -3.93 -24.40 8.19
N GLY A 485 -2.91 -23.62 7.83
CA GLY A 485 -3.06 -22.33 7.13
C GLY A 485 -3.34 -22.42 5.62
N TYR A 486 -3.36 -23.62 5.03
CA TYR A 486 -3.73 -23.81 3.63
C TYR A 486 -5.25 -24.03 3.50
N HIS A 487 -5.89 -23.25 2.62
CA HIS A 487 -7.33 -23.18 2.46
C HIS A 487 -7.74 -23.42 0.99
N PRO A 488 -8.16 -24.64 0.63
CA PRO A 488 -8.84 -24.89 -0.63
C PRO A 488 -10.25 -24.30 -0.56
N PHE A 489 -10.46 -23.14 -1.18
CA PHE A 489 -11.74 -22.47 -1.07
C PHE A 489 -12.79 -23.14 -1.96
N ASN A 490 -13.86 -23.60 -1.33
CA ASN A 490 -15.07 -24.07 -2.00
C ASN A 490 -16.22 -23.05 -1.93
N ASP A 491 -16.10 -22.05 -1.04
CA ASP A 491 -17.11 -21.00 -0.84
C ASP A 491 -16.57 -19.64 -1.29
N SER A 492 -17.27 -19.03 -2.24
CA SER A 492 -17.00 -17.68 -2.74
C SER A 492 -17.06 -16.59 -1.67
N SER A 493 -17.81 -16.79 -0.57
CA SER A 493 -18.01 -15.77 0.48
C SER A 493 -16.70 -15.40 1.18
N LEU A 494 -15.82 -16.39 1.42
CA LEU A 494 -14.52 -16.20 2.06
C LEU A 494 -13.50 -15.53 1.12
N VAL A 495 -13.65 -15.73 -0.18
CA VAL A 495 -12.73 -15.25 -1.22
C VAL A 495 -13.06 -13.82 -1.64
N TYR A 496 -14.33 -13.41 -1.51
CA TYR A 496 -14.80 -12.08 -1.89
C TYR A 496 -14.01 -10.94 -1.21
N ASN A 497 -13.53 -11.17 0.02
CA ASN A 497 -12.70 -10.21 0.77
C ASN A 497 -11.34 -9.91 0.11
N TYR A 498 -10.89 -10.76 -0.81
CA TYR A 498 -9.63 -10.61 -1.56
C TYR A 498 -9.83 -10.00 -2.95
N THR A 499 -11.05 -9.58 -3.29
CA THR A 499 -11.36 -8.89 -4.56
C THR A 499 -10.90 -7.43 -4.53
N VAL A 500 -10.76 -6.81 -5.71
CA VAL A 500 -10.37 -5.40 -5.83
C VAL A 500 -11.26 -4.46 -5.00
N ALA A 501 -12.58 -4.70 -4.98
CA ALA A 501 -13.53 -3.85 -4.27
C ALA A 501 -13.39 -3.90 -2.75
N GLN A 502 -12.97 -5.05 -2.20
CA GLN A 502 -12.89 -5.25 -0.74
C GLN A 502 -11.47 -5.09 -0.23
N PHE A 503 -10.50 -5.73 -0.90
CA PHE A 503 -9.16 -5.90 -0.37
C PHE A 503 -8.35 -4.60 -0.41
N ILE A 504 -8.47 -3.84 -1.50
CA ILE A 504 -7.80 -2.55 -1.70
C ILE A 504 -8.79 -1.40 -1.85
N GLU A 505 -10.07 -1.64 -1.54
CA GLU A 505 -11.15 -0.66 -1.68
C GLU A 505 -11.15 0.05 -3.04
N GLY A 506 -10.85 -0.70 -4.10
CA GLY A 506 -10.52 -0.14 -5.42
C GLY A 506 -11.60 0.77 -5.99
N ASN A 507 -12.87 0.56 -5.65
CA ASN A 507 -13.99 1.41 -6.07
C ASN A 507 -13.88 2.86 -5.58
N LEU A 508 -13.15 3.11 -4.50
CA LEU A 508 -12.96 4.46 -3.96
C LEU A 508 -11.94 5.27 -4.76
N TRP A 509 -10.98 4.63 -5.44
CA TRP A 509 -9.83 5.34 -6.01
C TRP A 509 -9.43 4.93 -7.42
N LEU A 510 -9.61 3.66 -7.83
CA LEU A 510 -9.22 3.18 -9.16
C LEU A 510 -9.98 3.83 -10.32
N PRO A 511 -11.31 4.11 -10.29
CA PRO A 511 -11.99 4.67 -11.46
C PRO A 511 -11.45 6.03 -11.87
N SER A 512 -10.88 6.76 -10.91
CA SER A 512 -10.28 8.06 -11.10
C SER A 512 -8.99 7.99 -11.92
N THR A 513 -8.27 6.86 -11.81
CA THR A 513 -7.05 6.61 -12.60
C THR A 513 -7.36 6.45 -14.08
N GLY A 514 -8.53 5.89 -14.43
CA GLY A 514 -8.89 5.53 -15.80
C GLY A 514 -8.53 4.10 -16.19
N VAL A 515 -7.84 3.34 -15.33
CA VAL A 515 -7.57 1.92 -15.55
C VAL A 515 -8.84 1.11 -15.33
N LYS A 516 -9.18 0.26 -16.30
CA LYS A 516 -10.30 -0.68 -16.17
C LYS A 516 -9.91 -1.84 -15.26
N TYR A 517 -10.82 -2.24 -14.39
CA TYR A 517 -10.63 -3.35 -13.47
C TYR A 517 -11.95 -4.10 -13.24
N THR A 518 -11.84 -5.38 -12.90
CA THR A 518 -12.98 -6.17 -12.40
C THR A 518 -13.03 -6.00 -10.89
N ALA A 519 -14.15 -5.52 -10.35
CA ALA A 519 -14.25 -5.18 -8.94
C ALA A 519 -14.38 -6.40 -8.01
N GLY A 520 -15.02 -7.47 -8.49
CA GLY A 520 -15.38 -8.67 -7.70
C GLY A 520 -14.89 -9.97 -8.33
N LEU A 521 -15.57 -11.07 -8.01
CA LEU A 521 -15.40 -12.37 -8.65
C LEU A 521 -16.27 -12.44 -9.93
N GLU A 522 -15.84 -13.25 -10.90
CA GLU A 522 -16.65 -13.63 -12.06
C GLU A 522 -17.24 -15.04 -11.87
N ALA A 523 -18.37 -15.33 -12.53
CA ALA A 523 -19.10 -16.59 -12.36
C ALA A 523 -18.56 -17.72 -13.25
#